data_AF-A0A534RBK6-F1
#
_entry.id   AF-A0A534RBK6-F1
#
_cell.length_a   1.000
_cell.length_b   1.000
_cell.length_c   1.000
_cell.angle_alpha   90.00
_cell.angle_beta   90.00
_cell.angle_gamma   90.00
#
_symmetry.space_group_name_H-M   'P 1'
#
loop_
_entity.id
_entity.type
_entity.pdbx_description
1 polymer ?
#
loop_
_entity_poly.entity_id
_entity_poly.type
_entity_poly.pdbx_seq_one_letter_code
_entity_poly.pdbx_strand_id
1 'polypeptide(L)'
;MHPEEVDVVLCDLRMPQMDGYEFVSLLRKDPERAHVPVVAVSGFASQESYQRSREAGFDGYVSKPFEYATLVASLQQAMAARQRAAESPGQRSSA
;
A
#
# COMPACT_ATOMS: atom_id res chain seq x y z
N MET A 1 -13.55 -2.87 -23.78
CA MET A 1 -12.94 -1.88 -22.86
C MET A 1 -12.49 -2.70 -21.66
N HIS A 2 -11.18 -2.95 -21.52
CA HIS A 2 -10.69 -3.60 -20.30
C HIS A 2 -10.96 -2.62 -19.15
N PRO A 3 -11.60 -3.01 -18.04
CA PRO A 3 -11.52 -2.21 -16.83
C PRO A 3 -10.02 -2.02 -16.55
N GLU A 4 -9.54 -0.78 -16.50
CA GLU A 4 -8.11 -0.52 -16.30
C GLU A 4 -7.70 -1.14 -14.96
N GLU A 5 -6.91 -2.21 -15.03
CA GLU A 5 -6.39 -2.92 -13.87
C GLU A 5 -5.39 -1.99 -13.17
N VAL A 6 -5.55 -1.84 -11.86
CA VAL A 6 -4.70 -0.93 -11.08
C VAL A 6 -3.50 -1.70 -10.55
N ASP A 7 -2.32 -1.40 -11.09
CA ASP A 7 -1.07 -2.07 -10.68
C ASP A 7 -0.58 -1.66 -9.29
N VAL A 8 -0.80 -0.40 -8.91
CA VAL A 8 -0.38 0.17 -7.62
C VAL A 8 -1.13 1.47 -7.33
N VAL A 9 -1.45 1.71 -6.06
CA VAL A 9 -2.02 2.96 -5.58
C VAL A 9 -0.99 3.76 -4.81
N LEU A 10 -0.81 5.02 -5.18
CA LEU A 10 -0.12 6.01 -4.37
C LEU A 10 -1.18 6.83 -3.62
N CYS A 11 -1.17 6.79 -2.29
CA CYS A 11 -2.27 7.31 -1.46
C CYS A 11 -1.76 8.34 -0.44
N ASP A 12 -2.31 9.55 -0.47
CA ASP A 12 -2.06 10.54 0.59
C ASP A 12 -2.73 10.11 1.90
N LEU A 13 -2.00 10.21 3.02
CA LEU A 13 -2.55 9.91 4.33
C LEU A 13 -3.55 10.97 4.81
N ARG A 14 -3.41 12.21 4.35
CA ARG A 14 -4.22 13.34 4.82
C ARG A 14 -5.10 13.84 3.67
N MET A 15 -6.31 13.32 3.61
CA MET A 15 -7.33 13.71 2.63
C MET A 15 -8.60 14.22 3.34
N PRO A 16 -9.37 15.14 2.72
CA PRO A 16 -10.67 15.55 3.26
C PRO A 16 -11.69 14.41 3.12
N GLN A 17 -12.69 14.39 4.01
CA GLN A 17 -13.82 13.45 4.06
C GLN A 17 -13.45 12.00 4.44
N MET A 18 -12.47 11.40 3.77
CA MET A 18 -11.95 10.06 4.06
C MET A 18 -10.43 10.11 4.06
N ASP A 19 -9.79 9.64 5.13
CA ASP A 19 -8.33 9.61 5.20
C ASP A 19 -7.72 8.35 4.54
N GLY A 20 -6.40 8.36 4.32
CA GLY A 20 -5.73 7.24 3.67
C GLY A 20 -5.81 5.93 4.45
N TYR A 21 -5.93 6.00 5.78
CA TYR A 21 -6.05 4.81 6.63
C TYR A 21 -7.44 4.17 6.48
N GLU A 22 -8.49 4.97 6.40
CA GLU A 22 -9.84 4.50 6.09
C GLU A 22 -9.90 3.86 4.70
N PHE A 23 -9.31 4.53 3.70
CA PHE A 23 -9.22 4.00 2.33
C PHE A 23 -8.57 2.61 2.29
N VAL A 24 -7.37 2.47 2.86
CA VAL A 24 -6.67 1.17 2.81
C VAL A 24 -7.44 0.11 3.59
N SER A 25 -8.06 0.45 4.72
CA SER A 25 -8.90 -0.48 5.50
C SER A 25 -10.09 -1.00 4.69
N LEU A 26 -10.74 -0.14 3.90
CA LEU A 26 -11.81 -0.52 3.00
C LEU A 26 -11.29 -1.37 1.83
N LEU A 27 -10.18 -0.98 1.21
CA LEU A 27 -9.56 -1.73 0.11
C LEU A 27 -9.17 -3.16 0.53
N ARG A 28 -8.64 -3.34 1.74
CA ARG A 28 -8.27 -4.67 2.26
C ARG A 28 -9.47 -5.57 2.55
N LYS A 29 -10.67 -5.01 2.71
CA LYS A 29 -11.92 -5.77 2.88
C LYS A 29 -12.55 -6.19 1.56
N ASP A 30 -12.14 -5.59 0.44
CA ASP A 30 -12.62 -5.94 -0.90
C ASP A 30 -11.83 -7.13 -1.45
N PRO A 31 -12.42 -8.34 -1.58
CA PRO A 31 -11.69 -9.53 -2.03
C PRO A 31 -11.14 -9.39 -3.46
N GLU A 32 -11.80 -8.60 -4.31
CA GLU A 32 -11.39 -8.40 -5.69
C GLU A 32 -10.19 -7.45 -5.78
N ARG A 33 -9.97 -6.59 -4.79
CA ARG A 33 -8.96 -5.51 -4.84
C ARG A 33 -7.96 -5.51 -3.69
N ALA A 34 -8.15 -6.38 -2.70
CA ALA A 34 -7.27 -6.48 -1.53
C ALA A 34 -5.82 -6.81 -1.89
N HIS A 35 -5.58 -7.35 -3.10
CA HIS A 35 -4.27 -7.65 -3.65
C HIS A 35 -3.53 -6.42 -4.20
N VAL A 36 -4.23 -5.33 -4.51
CA VAL A 36 -3.63 -4.12 -5.09
C VAL A 36 -2.62 -3.50 -4.09
N PRO A 37 -1.35 -3.30 -4.48
CA PRO A 37 -0.35 -2.65 -3.64
C PRO A 37 -0.71 -1.20 -3.34
N VAL A 38 -0.50 -0.74 -2.11
CA VAL A 38 -0.76 0.65 -1.70
C VAL A 38 0.45 1.25 -1.00
N VAL A 39 0.95 2.37 -1.53
CA VAL A 39 2.05 3.15 -0.94
C VAL A 39 1.49 4.41 -0.30
N ALA A 40 1.70 4.55 1.00
CA ALA A 40 1.35 5.75 1.76
C ALA A 40 2.25 6.92 1.40
N VAL A 41 1.67 8.11 1.30
CA VAL A 41 2.39 9.37 1.14
C VAL A 41 2.05 10.30 2.29
N SER A 42 3.06 10.71 3.06
CA SER A 42 2.86 11.58 4.23
C SER A 42 3.52 12.94 4.08
N GLY A 43 2.79 14.01 4.38
CA GLY A 43 3.36 15.35 4.56
C GLY A 43 4.04 15.57 5.93
N PHE A 44 3.79 14.68 6.89
CA PHE A 44 4.35 14.76 8.25
C PHE A 44 4.90 13.40 8.63
N ALA A 45 6.16 13.16 8.27
CA ALA A 45 6.81 11.89 8.51
C ALA A 45 7.28 11.78 9.96
N SER A 46 6.70 10.82 10.67
CA SER A 46 7.11 10.41 12.00
C SER A 46 7.16 8.89 12.09
N GLN A 47 7.93 8.37 13.05
CA GLN A 47 7.96 6.93 13.34
C GLN A 47 6.56 6.38 13.60
N GLU A 48 5.72 7.16 14.29
CA GLU A 48 4.32 6.82 14.55
C GLU A 48 3.51 6.69 13.25
N SER A 49 3.61 7.67 12.34
CA SER A 49 2.89 7.63 11.07
C SER A 49 3.33 6.47 10.18
N TYR A 50 4.62 6.13 10.19
CA TYR A 50 5.16 4.96 9.50
C TYR A 50 4.58 3.67 10.07
N GLN A 51 4.62 3.52 11.39
CA GLN A 51 4.12 2.32 12.07
C GLN A 51 2.61 2.16 11.88
N ARG A 52 1.83 3.24 12.03
CA ARG A 52 0.38 3.24 11.78
C ARG A 52 0.05 2.87 10.34
N SER A 53 0.83 3.34 9.36
CA SER A 53 0.63 2.97 7.94
C SER A 53 0.85 1.48 7.72
N ARG A 54 1.91 0.92 8.30
CA ARG A 54 2.15 -0.52 8.23
C ARG A 54 1.02 -1.33 8.85
N GLU A 55 0.53 -0.93 10.02
CA GLU A 55 -0.56 -1.61 10.72
C GLU A 55 -1.90 -1.51 9.98
N ALA A 56 -2.16 -0.39 9.32
CA ALA A 56 -3.37 -0.20 8.50
C ALA A 56 -3.36 -1.05 7.20
N GLY A 57 -2.21 -1.64 6.84
CA GLY A 57 -2.08 -2.52 5.69
C GLY A 57 -1.56 -1.85 4.42
N PHE A 58 -0.85 -0.72 4.54
CA PHE A 58 -0.03 -0.18 3.46
C PHE A 58 1.19 -1.08 3.19
N ASP A 59 1.56 -1.21 1.91
CA ASP A 59 2.69 -2.02 1.46
C ASP A 59 3.98 -1.20 1.29
N GLY A 60 3.88 0.13 1.30
CA GLY A 60 5.01 1.05 1.26
C GLY A 60 4.68 2.40 1.90
N TYR A 61 5.72 3.22 2.10
CA TYR A 61 5.59 4.54 2.71
C TYR A 61 6.64 5.50 2.14
N VAL A 62 6.22 6.71 1.79
CA VAL A 62 7.07 7.78 1.29
C VAL A 62 6.71 9.11 1.97
N SER A 63 7.72 9.84 2.46
CA SER A 63 7.54 11.16 3.06
C SER A 63 7.69 12.28 2.03
N LYS A 64 6.82 13.29 2.04
CA LYS A 64 6.98 14.53 1.29
C LYS A 64 7.96 15.48 2.03
N PRO A 65 8.79 16.24 1.31
CA PRO A 65 9.08 16.10 -0.12
C PRO A 65 9.88 14.82 -0.39
N PHE A 66 9.66 14.19 -1.54
CA PHE A 66 10.38 12.99 -1.98
C PHE A 66 11.02 13.21 -3.35
N GLU A 67 12.13 12.51 -3.57
CA GLU A 67 12.76 12.40 -4.88
C GLU A 67 12.07 11.34 -5.73
N TYR A 68 12.14 11.50 -7.06
CA TYR A 68 11.57 10.54 -8.02
C TYR A 68 12.13 9.12 -7.80
N ALA A 69 13.43 8.99 -7.55
CA ALA A 69 14.06 7.71 -7.30
C ALA A 69 13.49 7.00 -6.06
N THR A 70 13.27 7.74 -4.96
CA THR A 70 12.69 7.20 -3.73
C THR A 70 11.24 6.73 -3.94
N LEU A 71 10.44 7.51 -4.68
CA LEU A 71 9.08 7.13 -5.02
C LEU A 71 9.06 5.84 -5.86
N VAL A 72 9.84 5.79 -6.94
CA VAL A 72 9.90 4.63 -7.83
C VAL A 72 10.36 3.38 -7.08
N ALA A 73 11.38 3.50 -6.23
CA ALA A 73 11.85 2.38 -5.42
C ALA A 73 10.75 1.85 -4.48
N SER A 74 9.99 2.74 -3.83
CA SER A 74 8.90 2.34 -2.94
C SER A 74 7.76 1.63 -3.70
N LEU A 75 7.39 2.13 -4.88
CA LEU A 75 6.38 1.50 -5.74
C LEU A 75 6.83 0.10 -6.19
N GLN A 76 8.07 -0.04 -6.67
CA GLN A 76 8.63 -1.33 -7.09
C GLN A 76 8.68 -2.34 -5.94
N GLN A 77 9.08 -1.91 -4.75
CA GLN A 77 9.12 -2.77 -3.57
C GLN A 77 7.72 -3.24 -3.16
N ALA A 78 6.73 -2.34 -3.17
CA ALA A 78 5.35 -2.66 -2.83
C ALA A 78 4.74 -3.67 -3.83
N MET A 79 4.91 -3.44 -5.13
CA MET A 79 4.44 -4.35 -6.18
C MET A 79 5.08 -5.74 -6.03
N ALA A 80 6.40 -5.81 -5.88
CA ALA A 80 7.11 -7.08 -5.76
C ALA A 80 6.76 -7.84 -4.47
N ALA A 81 6.52 -7.14 -3.36
CA ALA A 81 6.11 -7.77 -2.10
C ALA A 81 4.73 -8.43 -2.23
N ARG A 82 3.78 -7.77 -2.89
CA ARG A 82 2.43 -8.31 -3.09
C ARG A 82 2.38 -9.45 -4.08
N GLN A 83 3.15 -9.40 -5.17
CA GLN A 83 3.31 -10.51 -6.10
C GLN A 83 3.80 -11.77 -5.37
N ARG A 84 4.87 -11.65 -4.57
CA ARG A 84 5.38 -12.76 -3.75
C ARG A 84 4.35 -13.32 -2.75
N ALA A 85 3.57 -12.44 -2.13
CA ALA A 85 2.52 -12.85 -1.20
C ALA A 85 1.38 -13.62 -1.91
N ALA A 86 1.04 -13.22 -3.15
CA ALA A 86 0.04 -13.89 -3.98
C ALA A 86 0.54 -15.24 -4.53
N GLU A 87 1.85 -15.38 -4.77
CA GLU A 87 2.50 -16.62 -5.24
C GLU A 87 2.78 -17.65 -4.13
N SER A 88 2.71 -17.24 -2.86
CA SER A 88 2.97 -18.11 -1.70
C SER A 88 1.74 -18.74 -0.97
N PRO A 89 0.59 -19.11 -1.59
CA PRO A 89 -0.54 -19.68 -0.84
C PRO A 89 -0.26 -21.07 -0.21
N GLY A 90 0.82 -21.77 -0.61
CA GLY A 90 1.03 -23.19 -0.35
C GLY A 90 1.85 -23.60 0.90
N GLN A 91 2.32 -22.67 1.73
CA GLN A 91 3.14 -22.99 2.93
C GLN A 91 2.43 -22.62 4.25
N ARG A 92 1.16 -23.00 4.42
CA ARG A 92 0.46 -22.96 5.73
C ARG A 92 -0.42 -24.18 5.97
N SER A 93 0.07 -25.37 5.62
CA SER A 93 -0.54 -26.63 6.07
C SER A 93 0.57 -27.64 6.40
N SER A 94 1.16 -27.50 7.59
CA SER A 94 1.82 -28.59 8.32
C SER A 94 2.17 -28.12 9.74
N ALA A 95 1.20 -28.21 10.65
CA ALA A 95 1.39 -28.44 12.09
C ALA A 95 0.03 -28.79 12.70
#